data_AF-A0A0D2WTZ0-F1
#
_entry.id   AF-A0A0D2WTZ0-F1
#
_cell.length_a   1.000
_cell.length_b   1.000
_cell.length_c   1.000
_cell.angle_alpha   90.00
_cell.angle_beta   90.00
_cell.angle_gamma   90.00
#
_symmetry.space_group_name_H-M   'P 1'
#
loop_
_entity.id
_entity.type
_entity.pdbx_description
1 polymer ?
#
loop_
_entity_poly.entity_id
_entity_poly.type
_entity_poly.pdbx_seq_one_letter_code
_entity_poly.pdbx_strand_id
1 'polypeptide(L)'
;MVEQDTTYTALVSSFKQKLRIKAKALYRIMPDGSEMLLQTDGDVTGLPSGCIVVGSTTAAAATSTTATASAAASTPAGASSSSTPQISAGNGDSASASSSGNTDNSLLTQHAANVDVTYSPVPKLAPHQHLAAQLAAPSIRVLADKSWTDDDAVKQLHQVAASLEDVVFAVGLPDLHVSKGFPVGTAFATRSIVYPALIGDDIGCGMALFKTEMQSKHAHKADKWLNKLHDLDRAYQGEDVPRWLREFDVEPTEHDAACLGTIGGGNHFAELQQVERVENRELFAQLGMTEESLYLLVHSGSRGFGRAVLSRHLDTLGAVGVAQGSPACETYLKSHDHACRWARCNRAIIANRFLDALNTSGTQILDIWHNSVARTPLVDGSSCWLHRKGAAPADKGPVVIPGSRGAFSYLVMPTSNADAQEFGGYSLAHGAGRKWARSKALAVGKSRFPQPSALTTTPLGSHVVCEDKQLLYEEAPDAYKEISDVVDDLQSKNLIQVVAVMRPVISYKTRANEHPHK
;
A
#
# COMPACT_ATOMS: atom_id res chain seq x y z
N MET A 1 -14.25 -43.07 -42.65
CA MET A 1 -14.48 -41.93 -43.58
C MET A 1 -14.59 -40.68 -42.72
N VAL A 2 -14.10 -39.54 -43.23
CA VAL A 2 -13.87 -38.31 -42.46
C VAL A 2 -12.79 -38.56 -41.38
N GLU A 3 -11.49 -38.41 -41.66
CA GLU A 3 -10.74 -37.14 -41.86
C GLU A 3 -10.82 -36.30 -40.58
N GLN A 4 -9.83 -36.34 -39.66
CA GLN A 4 -8.45 -35.84 -39.81
C GLN A 4 -8.38 -34.44 -40.42
N ASP A 5 -8.23 -33.44 -39.55
CA ASP A 5 -7.62 -32.15 -39.87
C ASP A 5 -6.41 -31.94 -38.93
N THR A 6 -5.36 -31.32 -39.44
CA THR A 6 -4.03 -31.25 -38.82
C THR A 6 -3.48 -29.83 -38.84
N THR A 7 -3.53 -29.13 -37.70
CA THR A 7 -2.69 -27.92 -37.51
C THR A 7 -2.31 -27.62 -36.05
N TYR A 8 -2.17 -28.64 -35.18
CA TYR A 8 -1.59 -28.47 -33.84
C TYR A 8 -0.04 -28.29 -33.87
N THR A 9 0.46 -27.52 -34.84
CA THR A 9 1.90 -27.36 -35.15
C THR A 9 2.25 -25.91 -35.53
N ALA A 10 1.58 -24.92 -34.92
CA ALA A 10 1.78 -23.49 -35.23
C ALA A 10 1.88 -22.56 -34.00
N LEU A 11 1.73 -23.07 -32.77
CA LEU A 11 1.54 -22.23 -31.57
C LEU A 11 2.73 -22.21 -30.58
N VAL A 12 3.84 -22.87 -30.92
CA VAL A 12 5.12 -22.80 -30.17
C VAL A 12 6.28 -22.53 -31.12
N SER A 13 6.27 -21.37 -31.79
CA SER A 13 7.46 -20.83 -32.47
C SER A 13 7.40 -19.32 -32.70
N SER A 14 8.45 -18.62 -32.28
CA SER A 14 8.86 -17.30 -32.79
C SER A 14 7.83 -16.14 -32.78
N PHE A 15 7.54 -15.60 -31.58
CA PHE A 15 7.14 -14.18 -31.44
C PHE A 15 8.34 -13.27 -31.82
N LYS A 16 8.55 -13.04 -33.13
CA LYS A 16 9.51 -12.06 -33.67
C LYS A 16 8.76 -10.98 -34.44
N GLN A 17 8.31 -9.94 -33.74
CA GLN A 17 7.65 -8.80 -34.35
C GLN A 17 8.64 -7.98 -35.19
N LYS A 18 8.28 -7.68 -36.44
CA LYS A 18 9.09 -6.85 -37.34
C LYS A 18 8.74 -5.37 -37.16
N LEU A 19 9.60 -4.65 -36.45
CA LEU A 19 9.62 -3.18 -36.47
C LEU A 19 10.32 -2.69 -37.75
N ARG A 20 9.88 -1.55 -38.29
CA ARG A 20 10.52 -0.91 -39.45
C ARG A 20 10.73 0.58 -39.17
N ILE A 21 11.93 1.07 -39.42
CA ILE A 21 12.28 2.49 -39.32
C ILE A 21 12.38 3.06 -40.74
N LYS A 22 11.75 4.21 -40.96
CA LYS A 22 11.88 5.02 -42.18
C LYS A 22 11.98 6.48 -41.77
N ALA A 23 12.94 7.23 -42.32
CA ALA A 23 13.03 8.69 -42.20
C ALA A 23 12.76 9.26 -40.78
N LYS A 24 13.40 8.70 -39.74
CA LYS A 24 13.24 9.06 -38.31
C LYS A 24 11.86 8.81 -37.68
N ALA A 25 11.00 8.02 -38.32
CA ALA A 25 9.75 7.54 -37.76
C ALA A 25 9.77 6.01 -37.58
N LEU A 26 9.18 5.53 -36.48
CA LEU A 26 9.09 4.12 -36.10
C LEU A 26 7.71 3.56 -36.43
N TYR A 27 7.66 2.45 -37.16
CA TYR A 27 6.41 1.80 -37.57
C TYR A 27 6.34 0.35 -37.10
N ARG A 28 5.16 -0.07 -36.63
CA ARG A 28 4.76 -1.47 -36.47
C ARG A 28 4.15 -1.96 -37.77
N ILE A 29 4.64 -3.07 -38.30
CA ILE A 29 3.96 -3.77 -39.40
C ILE A 29 2.89 -4.67 -38.80
N MET A 30 1.66 -4.51 -39.26
CA MET A 30 0.50 -5.29 -38.84
C MET A 30 0.36 -6.58 -39.68
N PRO A 31 -0.43 -7.59 -39.25
CA PRO A 31 -0.52 -8.88 -39.95
C PRO A 31 -1.04 -8.81 -41.39
N ASP A 32 -1.77 -7.75 -41.74
CA ASP A 32 -2.28 -7.45 -43.09
C ASP A 32 -1.25 -6.73 -43.99
N GLY A 33 -0.08 -6.38 -43.45
CA GLY A 33 0.97 -5.63 -44.15
C GLY A 33 0.87 -4.10 -44.02
N SER A 34 -0.14 -3.57 -43.31
CA SER A 34 -0.23 -2.13 -43.03
C SER A 34 0.85 -1.66 -42.06
N GLU A 35 1.29 -0.40 -42.18
CA GLU A 35 2.32 0.20 -41.33
C GLU A 35 1.69 1.22 -40.37
N MET A 36 1.67 0.92 -39.08
CA MET A 36 1.13 1.79 -38.02
C MET A 36 2.26 2.61 -37.37
N LEU A 37 2.14 3.94 -37.41
CA LEU A 37 3.10 4.86 -36.80
C LEU A 37 3.08 4.74 -35.26
N LEU A 38 4.26 4.66 -34.64
CA LEU A 38 4.43 4.60 -33.18
C LEU A 38 5.08 5.87 -32.61
N GLN A 39 6.04 6.47 -33.32
CA GLN A 39 6.78 7.66 -32.88
C GLN A 39 7.42 8.39 -34.06
N THR A 40 7.54 9.72 -33.97
CA THR A 40 8.25 10.59 -34.92
C THR A 40 8.79 11.83 -34.21
N ASP A 41 10.01 12.27 -34.57
CA ASP A 41 10.64 13.48 -34.05
C ASP A 41 10.60 14.60 -35.11
N GLY A 42 9.56 15.44 -35.11
CA GLY A 42 9.47 16.58 -36.02
C GLY A 42 8.06 17.17 -36.19
N ASP A 43 8.02 18.37 -36.79
CA ASP A 43 6.79 19.13 -37.05
C ASP A 43 5.86 18.42 -38.05
N VAL A 44 4.55 18.47 -37.80
CA VAL A 44 3.56 17.59 -38.44
C VAL A 44 2.85 18.29 -39.59
N THR A 45 3.62 18.71 -40.60
CA THR A 45 3.10 19.27 -41.85
C THR A 45 3.35 18.33 -43.03
N GLY A 46 2.29 17.71 -43.55
CA GLY A 46 2.34 16.89 -44.78
C GLY A 46 2.10 15.38 -44.65
N LEU A 47 1.51 14.88 -43.56
CA LEU A 47 1.05 13.49 -43.50
C LEU A 47 -0.21 13.26 -44.37
N PRO A 48 -0.37 12.10 -45.04
CA PRO A 48 -1.61 11.74 -45.72
C PRO A 48 -2.74 11.46 -44.71
N SER A 49 -3.98 11.70 -45.12
CA SER A 49 -5.17 11.61 -44.27
C SER A 49 -5.34 10.24 -43.61
N GLY A 50 -5.21 10.16 -42.28
CA GLY A 50 -5.60 8.97 -41.51
C GLY A 50 -4.83 8.65 -40.21
N CYS A 51 -3.76 9.37 -39.85
CA CYS A 51 -2.97 9.06 -38.64
C CYS A 51 -3.40 9.86 -37.40
N ILE A 52 -3.25 9.23 -36.22
CA ILE A 52 -3.45 9.79 -34.88
C ILE A 52 -2.12 9.64 -34.11
N VAL A 53 -1.76 10.61 -33.26
CA VAL A 53 -0.46 10.66 -32.57
C VAL A 53 -0.63 10.79 -31.06
N VAL A 54 0.10 9.97 -30.29
CA VAL A 54 0.27 10.08 -28.83
C VAL A 54 1.70 9.64 -28.47
N GLY A 55 2.37 10.34 -27.56
CA GLY A 55 3.72 10.01 -27.09
C GLY A 55 4.11 10.86 -25.86
N SER A 56 5.29 10.68 -25.25
CA SER A 56 6.31 9.62 -25.41
C SER A 56 7.23 9.55 -24.17
N THR A 57 7.92 8.43 -23.99
CA THR A 57 9.04 8.26 -23.03
C THR A 57 10.39 8.41 -23.75
N THR A 58 11.53 8.35 -23.03
CA THR A 58 12.67 7.40 -23.26
C THR A 58 13.98 7.86 -22.59
N ALA A 59 15.05 7.04 -22.70
CA ALA A 59 16.35 7.20 -22.01
C ALA A 59 17.53 6.67 -22.85
N ALA A 60 18.76 7.00 -22.41
CA ALA A 60 20.06 6.29 -22.61
C ALA A 60 20.65 6.03 -24.03
N ALA A 61 22.00 5.92 -24.10
CA ALA A 61 22.87 5.58 -25.25
C ALA A 61 24.33 5.37 -24.73
N ALA A 62 25.32 4.71 -25.35
CA ALA A 62 25.48 3.78 -26.50
C ALA A 62 26.65 2.80 -26.10
N THR A 63 27.53 2.14 -26.88
CA THR A 63 27.98 1.99 -28.30
C THR A 63 28.76 0.62 -28.35
N SER A 64 29.50 0.08 -29.34
CA SER A 64 29.93 0.25 -30.76
C SER A 64 30.33 -1.19 -31.26
N THR A 65 31.03 -1.56 -32.35
CA THR A 65 31.78 -1.00 -33.52
C THR A 65 31.63 -2.09 -34.66
N THR A 66 32.39 -2.38 -35.74
CA THR A 66 33.61 -2.02 -36.55
C THR A 66 33.40 -2.74 -37.92
N ALA A 67 34.11 -2.63 -39.07
CA ALA A 67 35.21 -1.82 -39.63
C ALA A 67 35.22 -1.94 -41.20
N THR A 68 36.16 -1.24 -41.86
CA THR A 68 36.85 -1.44 -43.18
C THR A 68 36.40 -2.53 -44.20
N ALA A 69 36.39 -2.35 -45.53
CA ALA A 69 36.54 -1.23 -46.51
C ALA A 69 36.26 -1.82 -47.94
N SER A 70 36.33 -1.23 -49.15
CA SER A 70 36.56 0.08 -49.83
C SER A 70 35.86 0.00 -51.25
N ALA A 71 36.03 0.74 -52.38
CA ALA A 71 36.87 1.85 -52.89
C ALA A 71 36.22 2.49 -54.19
N ALA A 72 37.00 3.24 -55.00
CA ALA A 72 36.87 3.48 -56.46
C ALA A 72 35.75 4.38 -57.08
N ALA A 73 35.97 5.70 -57.01
CA ALA A 73 35.79 6.78 -58.03
C ALA A 73 34.73 6.74 -59.18
N SER A 74 33.96 7.83 -59.31
CA SER A 74 33.84 8.65 -60.56
C SER A 74 33.11 9.99 -60.32
N THR A 75 33.38 11.00 -61.18
CA THR A 75 32.78 12.36 -61.21
C THR A 75 32.76 12.85 -62.67
N PRO A 76 31.87 13.79 -63.12
CA PRO A 76 32.14 15.23 -62.94
C PRO A 76 30.95 16.25 -63.01
N ALA A 77 31.28 17.51 -62.67
CA ALA A 77 30.78 18.81 -63.22
C ALA A 77 29.37 19.39 -62.87
N GLY A 78 29.32 20.75 -62.80
CA GLY A 78 28.15 21.63 -62.54
C GLY A 78 28.13 22.18 -61.09
N ALA A 79 28.57 23.40 -60.74
CA ALA A 79 28.29 24.78 -61.24
C ALA A 79 26.82 25.23 -60.98
N SER A 80 26.53 26.39 -60.36
CA SER A 80 27.37 27.54 -59.94
C SER A 80 26.78 28.40 -58.80
N SER A 81 27.58 29.35 -58.29
CA SER A 81 27.20 30.70 -57.80
C SER A 81 26.19 30.91 -56.64
N SER A 82 26.75 31.26 -55.46
CA SER A 82 26.57 32.54 -54.69
C SER A 82 25.18 32.93 -54.12
N SER A 83 25.04 33.72 -53.02
CA SER A 83 25.95 34.67 -52.34
C SER A 83 25.59 34.97 -50.86
N THR A 84 26.59 35.27 -50.01
CA THR A 84 26.44 36.01 -48.71
C THR A 84 26.19 37.52 -48.96
N PRO A 85 25.69 38.35 -47.99
CA PRO A 85 26.22 38.63 -46.62
C PRO A 85 25.17 38.41 -45.50
N GLN A 86 25.41 38.48 -44.17
CA GLN A 86 26.37 39.16 -43.26
C GLN A 86 26.01 40.62 -42.85
N ILE A 87 26.53 41.06 -41.69
CA ILE A 87 26.36 42.38 -40.98
C ILE A 87 25.07 42.39 -40.09
N SER A 88 25.14 42.16 -38.77
CA SER A 88 25.54 43.04 -37.63
C SER A 88 24.55 44.18 -37.36
N ALA A 89 24.28 44.72 -36.17
CA ALA A 89 24.58 44.49 -34.74
C ALA A 89 23.96 45.73 -34.01
N GLY A 90 23.75 45.71 -32.69
CA GLY A 90 23.21 46.88 -31.99
C GLY A 90 23.04 46.70 -30.48
N ASN A 91 23.70 47.55 -29.69
CA ASN A 91 23.60 47.57 -28.22
C ASN A 91 22.40 48.41 -27.75
N GLY A 92 21.99 48.26 -26.48
CA GLY A 92 20.95 49.09 -25.89
C GLY A 92 20.77 48.89 -24.38
N ASP A 93 21.73 49.34 -23.57
CA ASP A 93 21.53 49.47 -22.11
C ASP A 93 20.52 50.58 -21.78
N SER A 94 19.65 50.34 -20.80
CA SER A 94 18.98 51.40 -20.02
C SER A 94 18.50 50.87 -18.67
N ALA A 95 18.34 51.75 -17.68
CA ALA A 95 18.38 51.39 -16.27
C ALA A 95 17.05 51.58 -15.50
N SER A 96 16.92 50.79 -14.43
CA SER A 96 16.18 51.02 -13.18
C SER A 96 15.08 52.12 -13.12
N ALA A 97 13.86 51.68 -12.84
CA ALA A 97 12.93 52.39 -11.95
C ALA A 97 12.03 51.39 -11.22
N SER A 98 11.63 51.70 -9.98
CA SER A 98 10.77 50.85 -9.15
C SER A 98 9.32 51.34 -9.14
N SER A 99 8.36 50.41 -9.12
CA SER A 99 7.04 50.65 -8.51
C SER A 99 6.35 49.33 -8.14
N SER A 100 5.39 49.43 -7.23
CA SER A 100 4.63 48.33 -6.63
C SER A 100 3.69 47.62 -7.61
N GLY A 101 3.71 46.29 -7.62
CA GLY A 101 2.71 45.45 -8.31
C GLY A 101 2.37 44.21 -7.48
N ASN A 102 1.35 44.30 -6.63
CA ASN A 102 0.82 43.15 -5.89
C ASN A 102 -0.12 42.35 -6.78
N THR A 103 0.31 41.18 -7.23
CA THR A 103 -0.55 40.22 -7.93
C THR A 103 -0.96 39.10 -6.98
N ASP A 104 -2.22 39.15 -6.56
CA ASP A 104 -2.91 38.04 -5.91
C ASP A 104 -2.77 36.73 -6.69
N ASN A 105 -2.51 35.65 -5.96
CA ASN A 105 -2.83 34.29 -6.39
C ASN A 105 -3.83 33.68 -5.40
N SER A 106 -4.98 34.35 -5.28
CA SER A 106 -6.09 33.99 -4.41
C SER A 106 -7.32 33.62 -5.26
N LEU A 107 -8.06 32.58 -4.81
CA LEU A 107 -9.24 32.00 -5.46
C LEU A 107 -8.92 31.25 -6.79
N LEU A 108 -9.52 30.11 -7.14
CA LEU A 108 -10.58 29.29 -6.52
C LEU A 108 -10.02 27.87 -6.30
N THR A 109 -10.21 27.16 -5.19
CA THR A 109 -11.34 27.09 -4.26
C THR A 109 -12.67 26.72 -4.94
N GLN A 110 -12.72 25.57 -5.61
CA GLN A 110 -14.01 24.95 -5.93
C GLN A 110 -14.69 24.44 -4.66
N HIS A 111 -15.95 24.81 -4.48
CA HIS A 111 -16.75 24.38 -3.32
C HIS A 111 -17.03 22.88 -3.39
N ALA A 112 -16.72 22.16 -2.31
CA ALA A 112 -17.34 20.88 -2.04
C ALA A 112 -18.83 21.11 -1.72
N ALA A 113 -19.68 21.01 -2.73
CA ALA A 113 -21.12 20.95 -2.54
C ALA A 113 -21.47 19.71 -1.71
N ASN A 114 -22.52 19.79 -0.89
CA ASN A 114 -22.99 18.66 -0.09
C ASN A 114 -23.48 17.53 -1.01
N VAL A 115 -22.64 16.52 -1.20
CA VAL A 115 -23.04 15.25 -1.80
C VAL A 115 -23.52 14.34 -0.67
N ASP A 116 -24.83 14.08 -0.63
CA ASP A 116 -25.38 13.02 0.21
C ASP A 116 -24.65 11.70 -0.11
N VAL A 117 -24.23 10.98 0.94
CA VAL A 117 -23.46 9.74 0.81
C VAL A 117 -24.40 8.60 0.39
N THR A 118 -24.86 8.69 -0.85
CA THR A 118 -25.48 7.58 -1.57
C THR A 118 -24.43 6.49 -1.74
N TYR A 119 -24.66 5.34 -1.12
CA TYR A 119 -23.78 4.18 -1.24
C TYR A 119 -23.61 3.82 -2.72
N SER A 120 -22.40 4.00 -3.26
CA SER A 120 -22.04 3.41 -4.53
C SER A 120 -22.18 1.89 -4.39
N PRO A 121 -22.96 1.20 -5.26
CA PRO A 121 -23.12 -0.24 -5.14
C PRO A 121 -21.77 -0.94 -5.26
N VAL A 122 -21.63 -2.09 -4.59
CA VAL A 122 -20.54 -3.03 -4.84
C VAL A 122 -20.43 -3.24 -6.34
N PRO A 123 -19.22 -3.17 -6.96
CA PRO A 123 -19.07 -3.39 -8.39
C PRO A 123 -19.74 -4.70 -8.78
N LYS A 124 -20.74 -4.64 -9.68
CA LYS A 124 -21.45 -5.83 -10.14
C LYS A 124 -20.48 -6.72 -10.90
N LEU A 125 -19.94 -7.73 -10.22
CA LEU A 125 -19.27 -8.85 -10.85
C LEU A 125 -20.22 -9.45 -11.90
N ALA A 126 -19.74 -9.61 -13.12
CA ALA A 126 -20.54 -10.19 -14.19
C ALA A 126 -20.78 -11.68 -13.86
N PRO A 127 -22.03 -12.18 -13.91
CA PRO A 127 -22.29 -13.59 -13.63
C PRO A 127 -21.73 -14.46 -14.77
N HIS A 128 -20.56 -15.06 -14.55
CA HIS A 128 -19.96 -15.98 -15.50
C HIS A 128 -20.75 -17.28 -15.53
N GLN A 129 -21.53 -17.47 -16.59
CA GLN A 129 -22.33 -18.67 -16.80
C GLN A 129 -21.45 -19.86 -17.20
N HIS A 130 -20.81 -20.55 -16.25
CA HIS A 130 -20.50 -21.98 -16.42
C HIS A 130 -20.33 -22.73 -15.08
N LEU A 131 -20.97 -23.90 -15.01
CA LEU A 131 -20.72 -24.99 -14.07
C LEU A 131 -20.79 -24.66 -12.56
N ALA A 132 -21.92 -24.10 -12.12
CA ALA A 132 -22.31 -24.13 -10.72
C ALA A 132 -22.59 -25.59 -10.25
N ALA A 133 -21.53 -26.29 -9.83
CA ALA A 133 -21.68 -27.41 -8.91
C ALA A 133 -22.36 -26.92 -7.62
N GLN A 134 -23.16 -27.78 -6.97
CA GLN A 134 -23.86 -27.43 -5.72
C GLN A 134 -22.88 -27.37 -4.54
N LEU A 135 -22.05 -26.32 -4.51
CA LEU A 135 -21.30 -25.94 -3.33
C LEU A 135 -22.29 -25.53 -2.23
N ALA A 136 -22.05 -25.99 -1.01
CA ALA A 136 -22.77 -25.50 0.15
C ALA A 136 -22.54 -23.97 0.29
N ALA A 137 -23.58 -23.24 0.74
CA ALA A 137 -23.46 -21.81 0.97
C ALA A 137 -22.31 -21.50 1.96
N PRO A 138 -21.51 -20.44 1.74
CA PRO A 138 -20.33 -20.18 2.55
C PRO A 138 -20.69 -19.96 4.02
N SER A 139 -19.87 -20.51 4.92
CA SER A 139 -20.04 -20.27 6.36
C SER A 139 -19.63 -18.83 6.68
N ILE A 140 -20.58 -17.97 7.03
CA ILE A 140 -20.33 -16.57 7.37
C ILE A 140 -20.46 -16.40 8.88
N ARG A 141 -19.42 -15.84 9.53
CA ARG A 141 -19.37 -15.61 10.97
C ARG A 141 -18.99 -14.16 11.26
N VAL A 142 -19.57 -13.57 12.29
CA VAL A 142 -19.14 -12.29 12.87
C VAL A 142 -18.79 -12.57 14.33
N LEU A 143 -17.62 -12.11 14.77
CA LEU A 143 -17.05 -12.46 16.08
C LEU A 143 -17.14 -11.32 17.12
N ALA A 144 -17.98 -10.32 16.84
CA ALA A 144 -18.21 -9.14 17.66
C ALA A 144 -19.47 -9.31 18.54
N ASP A 145 -19.30 -9.68 19.80
CA ASP A 145 -20.39 -9.79 20.78
C ASP A 145 -20.42 -8.57 21.71
N LYS A 146 -19.25 -8.02 22.06
CA LYS A 146 -19.11 -6.77 22.82
C LYS A 146 -18.85 -5.57 21.92
N SER A 147 -17.91 -5.72 20.99
CA SER A 147 -17.41 -4.61 20.18
C SER A 147 -18.47 -4.10 19.21
N TRP A 148 -18.75 -2.80 19.29
CA TRP A 148 -19.75 -2.16 18.42
C TRP A 148 -19.45 -2.45 16.95
N THR A 149 -20.44 -2.95 16.21
CA THR A 149 -20.30 -3.27 14.79
C THR A 149 -21.47 -2.70 14.01
N ASP A 150 -21.17 -2.17 12.82
CA ASP A 150 -22.16 -1.54 11.96
C ASP A 150 -22.97 -2.60 11.20
N ASP A 151 -24.30 -2.49 11.21
CA ASP A 151 -25.19 -3.32 10.40
C ASP A 151 -24.79 -3.28 8.91
N ASP A 152 -24.32 -2.13 8.41
CA ASP A 152 -23.88 -2.00 7.01
C ASP A 152 -22.54 -2.72 6.77
N ALA A 153 -21.69 -2.90 7.78
CA ALA A 153 -20.47 -3.71 7.67
C ALA A 153 -20.79 -5.21 7.63
N VAL A 154 -21.78 -5.66 8.42
CA VAL A 154 -22.31 -7.04 8.38
C VAL A 154 -22.96 -7.30 7.02
N LYS A 155 -23.82 -6.39 6.52
CA LYS A 155 -24.39 -6.47 5.17
C LYS A 155 -23.30 -6.53 4.10
N GLN A 156 -22.25 -5.73 4.20
CA GLN A 156 -21.13 -5.73 3.24
C GLN A 156 -20.37 -7.07 3.25
N LEU A 157 -20.11 -7.66 4.43
CA LEU A 157 -19.51 -8.99 4.57
C LEU A 157 -20.35 -10.07 3.87
N HIS A 158 -21.67 -10.11 4.14
CA HIS A 158 -22.58 -11.07 3.51
C HIS A 158 -22.72 -10.85 1.99
N GLN A 159 -22.82 -9.60 1.53
CA GLN A 159 -22.91 -9.27 0.10
C GLN A 159 -21.65 -9.67 -0.66
N VAL A 160 -20.46 -9.41 -0.11
CA VAL A 160 -19.20 -9.85 -0.71
C VAL A 160 -19.16 -11.37 -0.77
N ALA A 161 -19.37 -12.06 0.36
CA ALA A 161 -19.33 -13.53 0.42
C ALA A 161 -20.33 -14.23 -0.52
N ALA A 162 -21.48 -13.62 -0.79
CA ALA A 162 -22.49 -14.14 -1.72
C ALA A 162 -22.29 -13.71 -3.19
N SER A 163 -21.34 -12.80 -3.48
CA SER A 163 -21.03 -12.30 -4.83
C SER A 163 -19.78 -12.92 -5.46
N LEU A 164 -19.01 -13.66 -4.67
CA LEU A 164 -17.79 -14.36 -5.08
C LEU A 164 -18.09 -15.83 -5.35
N GLU A 165 -17.30 -16.44 -6.24
CA GLU A 165 -17.30 -17.88 -6.46
C GLU A 165 -16.44 -18.58 -5.39
N ASP A 166 -16.56 -19.91 -5.30
CA ASP A 166 -15.72 -20.85 -4.53
C ASP A 166 -15.37 -20.54 -3.04
N VAL A 167 -16.05 -19.57 -2.41
CA VAL A 167 -15.92 -19.24 -0.99
C VAL A 167 -16.30 -20.45 -0.11
N VAL A 168 -15.40 -20.81 0.81
CA VAL A 168 -15.60 -21.80 1.87
C VAL A 168 -16.21 -21.13 3.10
N PHE A 169 -15.60 -20.03 3.55
CA PHE A 169 -16.08 -19.25 4.69
C PHE A 169 -15.66 -17.78 4.58
N ALA A 170 -16.37 -16.91 5.31
CA ALA A 170 -16.00 -15.53 5.55
C ALA A 170 -16.16 -15.19 7.03
N VAL A 171 -15.15 -14.59 7.64
CA VAL A 171 -15.14 -14.18 9.05
C VAL A 171 -15.00 -12.67 9.14
N GLY A 172 -15.98 -12.03 9.77
CA GLY A 172 -15.88 -10.68 10.30
C GLY A 172 -15.31 -10.72 11.72
N LEU A 173 -14.17 -10.08 11.91
CA LEU A 173 -13.47 -9.98 13.19
C LEU A 173 -14.10 -8.87 14.06
N PRO A 174 -13.73 -8.75 15.35
CA PRO A 174 -14.29 -7.71 16.23
C PRO A 174 -14.04 -6.27 15.75
N ASP A 175 -13.04 -6.05 14.90
CA ASP A 175 -12.73 -4.77 14.27
C ASP A 175 -13.44 -4.53 12.93
N LEU A 176 -14.38 -5.41 12.53
CA LEU A 176 -15.19 -5.32 11.31
C LEU A 176 -15.82 -3.93 11.13
N HIS A 177 -15.55 -3.30 9.98
CA HIS A 177 -16.15 -2.03 9.58
C HIS A 177 -16.26 -1.84 8.06
N VAL A 178 -17.17 -0.96 7.64
CA VAL A 178 -17.40 -0.59 6.23
C VAL A 178 -16.16 0.06 5.63
N SER A 179 -15.80 -0.31 4.40
CA SER A 179 -14.83 0.43 3.59
C SER A 179 -15.24 0.45 2.11
N LYS A 180 -14.64 1.32 1.30
CA LYS A 180 -14.96 1.44 -0.14
C LYS A 180 -14.63 0.11 -0.85
N GLY A 181 -15.61 -0.47 -1.53
CA GLY A 181 -15.49 -1.78 -2.19
C GLY A 181 -15.75 -2.93 -1.23
N PHE A 182 -14.72 -3.34 -0.48
CA PHE A 182 -14.74 -4.52 0.40
C PHE A 182 -14.60 -4.11 1.87
N PRO A 183 -15.13 -4.88 2.85
CA PRO A 183 -15.01 -4.57 4.26
C PRO A 183 -13.53 -4.59 4.75
N VAL A 184 -13.31 -4.17 6.00
CA VAL A 184 -12.03 -4.26 6.73
C VAL A 184 -12.30 -4.91 8.07
N GLY A 185 -11.34 -5.68 8.61
CA GLY A 185 -11.57 -6.56 9.76
C GLY A 185 -12.15 -7.90 9.29
N THR A 186 -11.62 -8.45 8.19
CA THR A 186 -12.19 -9.64 7.54
C THR A 186 -11.16 -10.63 7.00
N ALA A 187 -11.50 -11.91 7.11
CA ALA A 187 -10.80 -13.04 6.50
C ALA A 187 -11.76 -13.86 5.62
N PHE A 188 -11.44 -14.05 4.35
CA PHE A 188 -12.22 -14.83 3.38
C PHE A 188 -11.41 -16.02 2.87
N ALA A 189 -11.95 -17.24 2.98
CA ALA A 189 -11.33 -18.44 2.44
C ALA A 189 -12.02 -18.89 1.16
N THR A 190 -11.27 -19.05 0.07
CA THR A 190 -11.71 -19.62 -1.21
C THR A 190 -10.95 -20.92 -1.51
N ARG A 191 -11.51 -21.82 -2.33
CA ARG A 191 -10.88 -23.15 -2.58
C ARG A 191 -9.68 -23.07 -3.52
N SER A 192 -9.77 -22.23 -4.54
CA SER A 192 -8.95 -22.27 -5.75
C SER A 192 -8.85 -20.93 -6.49
N ILE A 193 -9.71 -19.94 -6.21
CA ILE A 193 -9.64 -18.60 -6.83
C ILE A 193 -8.99 -17.60 -5.87
N VAL A 194 -8.01 -16.84 -6.37
CA VAL A 194 -7.44 -15.68 -5.66
C VAL A 194 -8.14 -14.41 -6.12
N TYR A 195 -8.62 -13.58 -5.20
CA TYR A 195 -9.30 -12.30 -5.47
C TYR A 195 -8.46 -11.13 -4.94
N PRO A 196 -7.59 -10.50 -5.76
CA PRO A 196 -6.75 -9.38 -5.35
C PRO A 196 -7.50 -8.23 -4.68
N ALA A 197 -8.71 -7.95 -5.16
CA ALA A 197 -9.53 -6.84 -4.69
C ALA A 197 -10.01 -7.01 -3.22
N LEU A 198 -10.06 -8.24 -2.70
CA LEU A 198 -10.36 -8.50 -1.28
C LEU A 198 -9.31 -7.95 -0.33
N ILE A 199 -8.05 -7.88 -0.75
CA ILE A 199 -6.90 -7.47 0.08
C ILE A 199 -6.83 -5.94 0.20
N GLY A 200 -7.20 -5.23 -0.86
CA GLY A 200 -7.03 -3.78 -0.98
C GLY A 200 -5.69 -3.37 -1.60
N ASP A 201 -5.46 -2.06 -1.68
CA ASP A 201 -4.33 -1.46 -2.37
C ASP A 201 -3.03 -1.46 -1.56
N ASP A 202 -3.08 -1.27 -0.24
CA ASP A 202 -1.88 -1.39 0.61
C ASP A 202 -1.60 -2.86 0.97
N ILE A 203 -1.14 -3.64 -0.02
CA ILE A 203 -0.67 -5.01 0.13
C ILE A 203 0.51 -5.04 1.12
N GLY A 204 0.57 -6.04 1.99
CA GLY A 204 1.64 -6.16 2.97
C GLY A 204 1.57 -5.15 4.11
N CYS A 205 0.52 -4.31 4.19
CA CYS A 205 0.25 -3.46 5.35
C CYS A 205 0.26 -4.30 6.63
N GLY A 206 0.96 -3.80 7.64
CA GLY A 206 1.39 -4.62 8.76
C GLY A 206 2.03 -3.83 9.89
N MET A 207 2.41 -4.57 10.92
CA MET A 207 2.91 -4.04 12.18
C MET A 207 4.18 -4.77 12.60
N ALA A 208 5.22 -3.98 12.89
CA ALA A 208 6.49 -4.47 13.42
C ALA A 208 6.75 -3.84 14.80
N LEU A 209 7.11 -4.65 15.79
CA LEU A 209 7.41 -4.21 17.15
C LEU A 209 8.90 -4.37 17.44
N PHE A 210 9.54 -3.31 17.93
CA PHE A 210 10.96 -3.29 18.28
C PHE A 210 11.13 -2.97 19.76
N LYS A 211 11.90 -3.78 20.49
CA LYS A 211 12.38 -3.47 21.84
C LYS A 211 13.54 -2.49 21.72
N THR A 212 13.43 -1.32 22.32
CA THR A 212 14.50 -0.30 22.29
C THR A 212 15.39 -0.38 23.52
N GLU A 213 16.60 0.19 23.43
CA GLU A 213 17.48 0.39 24.59
C GLU A 213 17.01 1.56 25.49
N MET A 214 16.05 2.36 25.04
CA MET A 214 15.48 3.46 25.82
C MET A 214 14.74 2.93 27.06
N GLN A 215 14.98 3.58 28.19
CA GLN A 215 14.49 3.15 29.49
C GLN A 215 13.07 3.68 29.77
N SER A 216 12.12 2.81 30.15
CA SER A 216 10.71 3.15 30.40
C SER A 216 10.55 4.26 31.46
N LYS A 217 11.38 4.24 32.51
CA LYS A 217 11.49 5.31 33.53
C LYS A 217 11.78 6.71 32.98
N HIS A 218 12.14 6.85 31.70
CA HIS A 218 12.35 8.12 31.02
C HIS A 218 11.18 8.57 30.13
N ALA A 219 10.07 7.83 30.03
CA ALA A 219 8.91 8.20 29.21
C ALA A 219 8.39 9.64 29.49
N HIS A 220 8.48 10.09 30.75
CA HIS A 220 8.17 11.47 31.18
C HIS A 220 9.04 12.56 30.52
N LYS A 221 10.02 12.21 29.69
CA LYS A 221 10.90 13.12 28.94
C LYS A 221 10.51 13.24 27.47
N ALA A 222 9.34 12.72 27.07
CA ALA A 222 8.85 12.65 25.69
C ALA A 222 8.99 13.95 24.89
N ASP A 223 8.69 15.12 25.47
CA ASP A 223 8.88 16.43 24.83
C ASP A 223 10.29 16.65 24.25
N LYS A 224 11.32 16.10 24.90
CA LYS A 224 12.73 16.22 24.48
C LYS A 224 13.07 15.32 23.28
N TRP A 225 12.17 14.43 22.89
CA TRP A 225 12.29 13.52 21.76
C TRP A 225 11.48 14.00 20.56
N LEU A 226 10.34 14.68 20.78
CA LEU A 226 9.47 15.20 19.70
C LEU A 226 10.24 16.00 18.65
N ASN A 227 11.08 16.94 19.07
CA ASN A 227 11.82 17.82 18.17
C ASN A 227 12.93 17.10 17.38
N LYS A 228 13.34 15.91 17.83
CA LYS A 228 14.28 15.07 17.06
C LYS A 228 13.60 14.25 15.97
N LEU A 229 12.32 13.92 16.13
CA LEU A 229 11.55 13.16 15.15
C LEU A 229 11.18 14.07 13.98
N HIS A 230 12.07 14.15 13.00
CA HIS A 230 11.89 14.81 11.70
C HIS A 230 12.38 13.87 10.59
N ASP A 231 12.10 14.20 9.33
CA ASP A 231 12.45 13.39 8.15
C ASP A 231 12.03 11.90 8.22
N LEU A 232 10.76 11.63 8.56
CA LEU A 232 10.14 10.30 8.42
C LEU A 232 9.08 10.25 7.30
N ASP A 233 8.69 11.42 6.78
CA ASP A 233 7.71 11.58 5.70
C ASP A 233 8.32 11.49 4.29
N ARG A 234 9.63 11.76 4.14
CA ARG A 234 10.35 11.72 2.85
C ARG A 234 10.90 10.33 2.58
N ALA A 235 10.91 9.92 1.31
CA ALA A 235 11.53 8.67 0.90
C ALA A 235 13.02 8.63 1.28
N TYR A 236 13.46 7.50 1.86
CA TYR A 236 14.80 7.32 2.37
C TYR A 236 15.84 7.25 1.23
N GLN A 237 16.79 8.18 1.23
CA GLN A 237 17.85 8.29 0.21
C GLN A 237 19.22 7.82 0.72
N GLY A 238 19.25 6.87 1.66
CA GLY A 238 20.50 6.33 2.19
C GLY A 238 21.28 5.54 1.13
N GLU A 239 22.61 5.70 1.10
CA GLU A 239 23.49 4.94 0.20
C GLU A 239 23.41 3.43 0.40
N ASP A 240 22.89 2.97 1.55
CA ASP A 240 22.68 1.58 1.90
C ASP A 240 21.28 1.03 1.53
N VAL A 241 20.43 1.77 0.81
CA VAL A 241 19.18 1.21 0.24
C VAL A 241 19.41 -0.13 -0.49
N PRO A 242 20.48 -0.32 -1.31
CA PRO A 242 20.80 -1.61 -1.89
C PRO A 242 21.16 -2.72 -0.87
N ARG A 243 21.62 -2.39 0.34
CA ARG A 243 21.78 -3.35 1.45
C ARG A 243 20.40 -3.77 1.95
N TRP A 244 19.54 -2.83 2.33
CA TRP A 244 18.19 -3.10 2.83
C TRP A 244 17.37 -3.96 1.86
N LEU A 245 17.39 -3.62 0.57
CA LEU A 245 16.69 -4.38 -0.47
C LEU A 245 17.17 -5.84 -0.54
N ARG A 246 18.49 -6.09 -0.52
CA ARG A 246 19.03 -7.47 -0.48
C ARG A 246 18.74 -8.20 0.82
N GLU A 247 18.81 -7.52 1.96
CA GLU A 247 18.61 -8.09 3.30
C GLU A 247 17.16 -8.56 3.51
N PHE A 248 16.20 -7.91 2.84
CA PHE A 248 14.78 -8.24 2.89
C PHE A 248 14.29 -9.01 1.66
N ASP A 249 15.19 -9.46 0.77
CA ASP A 249 14.88 -10.23 -0.44
C ASP A 249 13.87 -9.49 -1.37
N VAL A 250 14.19 -8.21 -1.64
CA VAL A 250 13.39 -7.28 -2.44
C VAL A 250 14.17 -6.89 -3.69
N GLU A 251 13.66 -7.26 -4.87
CA GLU A 251 14.16 -6.72 -6.13
C GLU A 251 13.85 -5.21 -6.23
N PRO A 252 14.77 -4.35 -6.72
CA PRO A 252 14.55 -2.90 -6.78
C PRO A 252 13.34 -2.50 -7.63
N THR A 253 12.67 -1.41 -7.25
CA THR A 253 11.46 -0.90 -7.91
C THR A 253 11.50 0.61 -8.15
N GLU A 254 10.67 1.10 -9.08
CA GLU A 254 10.46 2.54 -9.31
C GLU A 254 9.85 3.27 -8.08
N HIS A 255 9.28 2.52 -7.13
CA HIS A 255 8.68 3.06 -5.91
C HIS A 255 9.71 3.33 -4.82
N ASP A 256 10.93 2.81 -4.93
CA ASP A 256 11.94 2.84 -3.88
C ASP A 256 12.33 4.29 -3.55
N ALA A 257 12.85 5.00 -4.55
CA ALA A 257 13.22 6.42 -4.46
C ALA A 257 12.02 7.34 -4.16
N ALA A 258 10.79 6.89 -4.43
CA ALA A 258 9.56 7.67 -4.29
C ALA A 258 8.87 7.53 -2.92
N CYS A 259 9.01 6.39 -2.22
CA CYS A 259 8.29 6.16 -0.96
C CYS A 259 8.88 5.11 0.01
N LEU A 260 10.05 4.52 -0.24
CA LEU A 260 10.67 3.58 0.70
C LEU A 260 11.09 4.31 1.99
N GLY A 261 10.94 3.64 3.13
CA GLY A 261 11.20 4.20 4.46
C GLY A 261 10.17 5.23 4.94
N THR A 262 8.97 5.30 4.35
CA THR A 262 7.92 6.28 4.71
C THR A 262 6.75 5.66 5.47
N ILE A 263 6.31 6.32 6.54
CA ILE A 263 5.14 5.91 7.33
C ILE A 263 3.88 5.96 6.46
N GLY A 264 3.53 7.15 5.98
CA GLY A 264 2.35 7.39 5.13
C GLY A 264 1.11 7.89 5.87
N GLY A 265 0.09 8.26 5.08
CA GLY A 265 -1.19 8.77 5.59
C GLY A 265 -2.18 7.67 6.01
N GLY A 266 -3.38 8.09 6.40
CA GLY A 266 -4.43 7.17 6.86
C GLY A 266 -4.13 6.61 8.25
N ASN A 267 -4.35 5.31 8.44
CA ASN A 267 -4.19 4.62 9.74
C ASN A 267 -2.74 4.34 10.14
N HIS A 268 -1.76 4.59 9.28
CA HIS A 268 -0.33 4.35 9.53
C HIS A 268 0.23 5.25 10.65
N PHE A 269 1.26 4.77 11.33
CA PHE A 269 2.00 5.50 12.37
C PHE A 269 3.33 4.82 12.71
N ALA A 270 4.19 5.54 13.44
CA ALA A 270 5.25 4.96 14.26
C ALA A 270 5.05 5.42 15.71
N GLU A 271 4.83 4.50 16.64
CA GLU A 271 4.46 4.82 18.02
C GLU A 271 5.46 4.25 19.02
N LEU A 272 6.07 5.13 19.81
CA LEU A 272 6.86 4.77 20.97
C LEU A 272 5.94 4.53 22.16
N GLN A 273 6.05 3.36 22.79
CA GLN A 273 5.17 2.83 23.83
C GLN A 273 5.99 2.39 25.06
N GLN A 274 5.36 2.36 26.23
CA GLN A 274 5.84 1.68 27.43
C GLN A 274 4.93 0.50 27.78
N VAL A 275 5.42 -0.44 28.58
CA VAL A 275 4.55 -1.46 29.18
C VAL A 275 3.69 -0.81 30.26
N GLU A 276 2.37 -1.00 30.18
CA GLU A 276 1.41 -0.59 31.22
C GLU A 276 1.20 -1.69 32.26
N ARG A 277 1.05 -2.94 31.78
CA ARG A 277 0.83 -4.12 32.60
C ARG A 277 1.23 -5.37 31.83
N VAL A 278 1.89 -6.32 32.50
CA VAL A 278 2.14 -7.67 31.97
C VAL A 278 1.07 -8.61 32.51
N GLU A 279 0.31 -9.23 31.59
CA GLU A 279 -0.78 -10.16 31.93
C GLU A 279 -0.28 -11.61 31.96
N ASN A 280 0.58 -12.00 31.01
CA ASN A 280 1.26 -13.30 30.99
C ASN A 280 2.78 -13.10 31.07
N ARG A 281 3.33 -13.20 32.30
CA ARG A 281 4.76 -13.00 32.57
C ARG A 281 5.67 -14.05 31.92
N GLU A 282 5.18 -15.27 31.68
CA GLU A 282 5.97 -16.32 31.04
C GLU A 282 6.16 -16.03 29.54
N LEU A 283 5.06 -15.81 28.81
CA LEU A 283 5.11 -15.45 27.38
C LEU A 283 5.88 -14.13 27.16
N PHE A 284 5.71 -13.15 28.05
CA PHE A 284 6.44 -11.88 27.99
C PHE A 284 7.96 -12.08 28.14
N ALA A 285 8.40 -12.95 29.04
CA ALA A 285 9.81 -13.31 29.20
C ALA A 285 10.34 -14.15 28.02
N GLN A 286 9.55 -15.10 27.49
CA GLN A 286 9.90 -15.90 26.30
C GLN A 286 10.09 -15.01 25.05
N LEU A 287 9.33 -13.91 24.92
CA LEU A 287 9.51 -12.90 23.88
C LEU A 287 10.68 -11.92 24.14
N GLY A 288 11.51 -12.16 25.16
CA GLY A 288 12.68 -11.33 25.49
C GLY A 288 12.34 -9.93 26.00
N MET A 289 11.10 -9.70 26.44
CA MET A 289 10.61 -8.38 26.84
C MET A 289 10.93 -8.05 28.30
N THR A 290 10.86 -6.75 28.64
CA THR A 290 11.07 -6.24 30.00
C THR A 290 10.24 -4.98 30.22
N GLU A 291 9.74 -4.79 31.44
CA GLU A 291 9.03 -3.57 31.89
C GLU A 291 9.96 -2.34 31.93
N GLU A 292 11.29 -2.54 31.81
CA GLU A 292 12.32 -1.50 31.80
C GLU A 292 12.56 -0.83 30.43
N SER A 293 12.08 -1.42 29.32
CA SER A 293 12.29 -0.91 27.95
C SER A 293 11.10 -0.07 27.47
N LEU A 294 11.38 0.90 26.60
CA LEU A 294 10.39 1.42 25.65
C LEU A 294 10.38 0.55 24.38
N TYR A 295 9.24 0.55 23.70
CA TYR A 295 8.96 -0.26 22.52
C TYR A 295 8.50 0.63 21.37
N LEU A 296 9.01 0.40 20.16
CA LEU A 296 8.58 1.10 18.96
C LEU A 296 7.67 0.18 18.13
N LEU A 297 6.42 0.59 17.92
CA LEU A 297 5.44 -0.07 17.06
C LEU A 297 5.35 0.70 15.73
N VAL A 298 5.80 0.08 14.63
CA VAL A 298 5.72 0.65 13.28
C VAL A 298 4.58 0.00 12.51
N HIS A 299 3.60 0.81 12.10
CA HIS A 299 2.45 0.40 11.30
C HIS A 299 2.53 1.08 9.92
N SER A 300 2.88 0.30 8.89
CA SER A 300 2.94 0.73 7.49
C SER A 300 2.93 -0.47 6.53
N GLY A 301 2.77 -0.22 5.23
CA GLY A 301 2.67 -1.21 4.16
C GLY A 301 3.56 -0.94 2.95
N SER A 302 3.11 -1.37 1.77
CA SER A 302 3.84 -1.25 0.50
C SER A 302 3.64 0.08 -0.23
N ARG A 303 2.88 1.02 0.37
CA ARG A 303 2.83 2.43 -0.04
C ARG A 303 2.33 2.60 -1.48
N GLY A 304 3.19 3.04 -2.40
CA GLY A 304 2.84 3.17 -3.82
C GLY A 304 2.78 1.83 -4.56
N PHE A 305 3.52 0.82 -4.09
CA PHE A 305 3.79 -0.41 -4.82
C PHE A 305 2.61 -1.38 -4.82
N GLY A 306 2.05 -1.73 -3.67
CA GLY A 306 0.85 -2.59 -3.60
C GLY A 306 -0.31 -2.02 -4.40
N ARG A 307 -0.46 -0.69 -4.38
CA ARG A 307 -1.47 0.01 -5.19
C ARG A 307 -1.21 -0.17 -6.68
N ALA A 308 0.03 -0.06 -7.14
CA ALA A 308 0.39 -0.34 -8.54
C ALA A 308 0.15 -1.81 -8.93
N VAL A 309 0.38 -2.76 -8.01
CA VAL A 309 0.05 -4.18 -8.20
C VAL A 309 -1.45 -4.41 -8.32
N LEU A 310 -2.28 -3.81 -7.45
CA LEU A 310 -3.73 -3.93 -7.53
C LEU A 310 -4.30 -3.20 -8.77
N SER A 311 -3.86 -1.98 -9.07
CA SER A 311 -4.28 -1.25 -10.28
C SER A 311 -4.02 -2.08 -11.53
N ARG A 312 -2.80 -2.61 -11.70
CA ARG A 312 -2.46 -3.47 -12.86
C ARG A 312 -3.41 -4.67 -13.01
N HIS A 313 -3.88 -5.27 -11.90
CA HIS A 313 -4.91 -6.31 -11.93
C HIS A 313 -6.27 -5.75 -12.35
N LEU A 314 -6.76 -4.71 -11.68
CA LEU A 314 -8.08 -4.11 -11.94
C LEU A 314 -8.20 -3.54 -13.37
N ASP A 315 -7.14 -2.93 -13.90
CA ASP A 315 -7.09 -2.34 -15.24
C ASP A 315 -7.08 -3.42 -16.34
N THR A 316 -6.63 -4.65 -16.02
CA THR A 316 -6.53 -5.78 -16.97
C THR A 316 -7.71 -6.75 -16.88
N LEU A 317 -8.22 -7.01 -15.66
CA LEU A 317 -9.17 -8.08 -15.34
C LEU A 317 -10.37 -7.61 -14.51
N GLY A 318 -10.44 -6.33 -14.14
CA GLY A 318 -11.45 -5.82 -13.21
C GLY A 318 -11.34 -6.47 -11.83
N ALA A 319 -12.46 -6.52 -11.10
CA ALA A 319 -12.54 -7.17 -9.79
C ALA A 319 -12.63 -8.72 -9.87
N VAL A 320 -12.45 -9.31 -11.05
CA VAL A 320 -12.55 -10.77 -11.26
C VAL A 320 -11.36 -11.48 -10.59
N GLY A 321 -11.63 -12.64 -10.01
CA GLY A 321 -10.62 -13.49 -9.38
C GLY A 321 -9.83 -14.31 -10.40
N VAL A 322 -8.64 -14.76 -10.01
CA VAL A 322 -7.71 -15.53 -10.85
C VAL A 322 -7.53 -16.93 -10.27
N ALA A 323 -7.91 -17.93 -11.06
CA ALA A 323 -7.83 -19.34 -10.68
C ALA A 323 -6.37 -19.80 -10.47
N GLN A 324 -6.15 -20.61 -9.44
CA GLN A 324 -4.86 -21.22 -9.09
C GLN A 324 -4.24 -21.94 -10.30
N GLY A 325 -2.95 -21.69 -10.55
CA GLY A 325 -2.23 -22.27 -11.69
C GLY A 325 -2.49 -21.58 -13.03
N SER A 326 -3.35 -20.55 -13.08
CA SER A 326 -3.39 -19.65 -14.24
C SER A 326 -2.17 -18.70 -14.24
N PRO A 327 -1.63 -18.31 -15.41
CA PRO A 327 -0.53 -17.34 -15.50
C PRO A 327 -0.84 -16.00 -14.83
N ALA A 328 -2.12 -15.59 -14.81
CA ALA A 328 -2.57 -14.38 -14.12
C ALA A 328 -2.47 -14.53 -12.58
N CYS A 329 -2.88 -15.67 -12.03
CA CYS A 329 -2.73 -15.98 -10.60
C CYS A 329 -1.24 -16.03 -10.19
N GLU A 330 -0.40 -16.70 -10.98
CA GLU A 330 1.05 -16.71 -10.73
C GLU A 330 1.68 -15.31 -10.79
N THR A 331 1.33 -14.50 -11.78
CA THR A 331 1.85 -13.13 -11.94
C THR A 331 1.40 -12.24 -10.78
N TYR A 332 0.14 -12.39 -10.35
CA TYR A 332 -0.38 -11.68 -9.19
C TYR A 332 0.35 -12.08 -7.91
N LEU A 333 0.43 -13.38 -7.59
CA LEU A 333 1.06 -13.87 -6.36
C LEU A 333 2.54 -13.47 -6.27
N LYS A 334 3.31 -13.59 -7.36
CA LYS A 334 4.71 -13.12 -7.42
C LYS A 334 4.82 -11.61 -7.13
N SER A 335 3.88 -10.81 -7.63
CA SER A 335 3.83 -9.36 -7.38
C SER A 335 3.39 -9.02 -5.95
N HIS A 336 2.43 -9.77 -5.41
CA HIS A 336 1.93 -9.66 -4.03
C HIS A 336 3.02 -10.00 -3.00
N ASP A 337 3.78 -11.08 -3.23
CA ASP A 337 4.84 -11.52 -2.31
C ASP A 337 6.06 -10.60 -2.36
N HIS A 338 6.34 -9.99 -3.52
CA HIS A 338 7.30 -8.90 -3.65
C HIS A 338 6.83 -7.64 -2.90
N ALA A 339 5.56 -7.23 -3.03
CA ALA A 339 5.00 -6.11 -2.27
C ALA A 339 4.99 -6.37 -0.75
N CYS A 340 4.75 -7.61 -0.31
CA CYS A 340 4.85 -8.00 1.10
C CYS A 340 6.28 -7.89 1.64
N ARG A 341 7.29 -8.39 0.89
CA ARG A 341 8.72 -8.24 1.25
C ARG A 341 9.15 -6.77 1.25
N TRP A 342 8.71 -5.98 0.28
CA TRP A 342 8.94 -4.53 0.22
C TRP A 342 8.33 -3.80 1.42
N ALA A 343 7.08 -4.14 1.80
CA ALA A 343 6.42 -3.56 2.98
C ALA A 343 7.17 -3.86 4.29
N ARG A 344 7.74 -5.06 4.41
CA ARG A 344 8.60 -5.47 5.52
C ARG A 344 9.89 -4.63 5.58
N CYS A 345 10.56 -4.47 4.44
CA CYS A 345 11.73 -3.60 4.28
C CYS A 345 11.41 -2.14 4.66
N ASN A 346 10.27 -1.62 4.20
CA ASN A 346 9.78 -0.29 4.53
C ASN A 346 9.62 -0.11 6.06
N ARG A 347 8.97 -1.06 6.76
CA ARG A 347 8.84 -1.02 8.23
C ARG A 347 10.18 -1.03 8.96
N ALA A 348 11.15 -1.83 8.49
CA ALA A 348 12.47 -1.88 9.09
C ALA A 348 13.26 -0.57 8.91
N ILE A 349 13.21 0.06 7.72
CA ILE A 349 13.84 1.36 7.47
C ILE A 349 13.19 2.48 8.30
N ILE A 350 11.85 2.49 8.42
CA ILE A 350 11.13 3.44 9.29
C ILE A 350 11.60 3.27 10.75
N ALA A 351 11.70 2.02 11.23
CA ALA A 351 12.19 1.75 12.58
C ALA A 351 13.62 2.26 12.77
N ASN A 352 14.53 1.98 11.83
CA ASN A 352 15.91 2.45 11.87
C ASN A 352 15.97 3.98 11.98
N ARG A 353 15.31 4.71 11.07
CA ARG A 353 15.28 6.19 11.06
C ARG A 353 14.71 6.77 12.36
N PHE A 354 13.66 6.16 12.91
CA PHE A 354 13.05 6.60 14.17
C PHE A 354 14.00 6.40 15.37
N LEU A 355 14.73 5.27 15.41
CA LEU A 355 15.69 4.95 16.47
C LEU A 355 16.96 5.81 16.36
N ASP A 356 17.48 5.99 15.13
CA ASP A 356 18.59 6.91 14.80
C ASP A 356 18.27 8.33 15.27
N ALA A 357 17.08 8.84 14.92
CA ALA A 357 16.61 10.16 15.32
C ALA A 357 16.57 10.33 16.84
N LEU A 358 16.33 9.26 17.61
CA LEU A 358 16.36 9.33 19.08
C LEU A 358 17.77 9.12 19.68
N ASN A 359 18.75 8.70 18.87
CA ASN A 359 20.09 8.26 19.24
C ASN A 359 20.06 6.96 20.09
N THR A 360 19.38 5.92 19.61
CA THR A 360 19.25 4.62 20.28
C THR A 360 19.22 3.48 19.26
N SER A 361 19.39 2.23 19.68
CA SER A 361 19.10 1.06 18.85
C SER A 361 17.90 0.25 19.37
N GLY A 362 17.52 -0.79 18.63
CA GLY A 362 16.47 -1.71 19.05
C GLY A 362 16.49 -3.04 18.30
N THR A 363 15.86 -4.04 18.89
CA THR A 363 15.75 -5.41 18.35
C THR A 363 14.30 -5.71 17.98
N GLN A 364 14.07 -6.21 16.77
CA GLN A 364 12.74 -6.61 16.32
C GLN A 364 12.23 -7.82 17.11
N ILE A 365 11.01 -7.74 17.64
CA ILE A 365 10.32 -8.79 18.39
C ILE A 365 9.35 -9.55 17.48
N LEU A 366 8.64 -8.83 16.60
CA LEU A 366 7.71 -9.38 15.61
C LEU A 366 7.57 -8.44 14.41
N ASP A 367 7.16 -8.99 13.28
CA ASP A 367 6.71 -8.25 12.10
C ASP A 367 5.70 -9.11 11.34
N ILE A 368 4.45 -8.65 11.26
CA ILE A 368 3.32 -9.35 10.64
C ILE A 368 2.57 -8.40 9.69
N TRP A 369 1.97 -8.94 8.63
CA TRP A 369 1.08 -8.21 7.74
C TRP A 369 -0.38 -8.67 7.92
N HIS A 370 -1.31 -7.73 7.83
CA HIS A 370 -2.76 -7.93 7.98
C HIS A 370 -3.57 -7.64 6.69
N ASN A 371 -2.88 -7.25 5.62
CA ASN A 371 -3.40 -7.15 4.26
C ASN A 371 -2.61 -8.10 3.36
N SER A 372 -3.07 -9.34 3.18
CA SER A 372 -2.41 -10.32 2.31
C SER A 372 -3.32 -11.48 1.90
N VAL A 373 -2.89 -12.28 0.92
CA VAL A 373 -3.42 -13.62 0.66
C VAL A 373 -2.36 -14.67 0.95
N ALA A 374 -2.75 -15.78 1.54
CA ALA A 374 -1.87 -16.92 1.80
C ALA A 374 -2.60 -18.23 1.48
N ARG A 375 -1.86 -19.27 1.08
CA ARG A 375 -2.41 -20.63 1.02
C ARG A 375 -2.35 -21.25 2.41
N THR A 376 -3.49 -21.65 2.94
CA THR A 376 -3.66 -22.11 4.33
C THR A 376 -4.23 -23.53 4.35
N PRO A 377 -3.65 -24.48 5.10
CA PRO A 377 -4.26 -25.79 5.32
C PRO A 377 -5.46 -25.68 6.27
N LEU A 378 -6.45 -26.56 6.10
CA LEU A 378 -7.64 -26.63 6.94
C LEU A 378 -7.64 -27.88 7.83
N VAL A 379 -8.47 -27.92 8.88
CA VAL A 379 -8.54 -29.05 9.83
C VAL A 379 -9.01 -30.34 9.15
N ASP A 380 -9.80 -30.25 8.07
CA ASP A 380 -10.22 -31.38 7.24
C ASP A 380 -9.10 -31.96 6.33
N GLY A 381 -7.89 -31.40 6.40
CA GLY A 381 -6.75 -31.79 5.57
C GLY A 381 -6.75 -31.19 4.16
N SER A 382 -7.74 -30.38 3.80
CA SER A 382 -7.77 -29.61 2.55
C SER A 382 -6.98 -28.30 2.68
N SER A 383 -7.12 -27.39 1.71
CA SER A 383 -6.46 -26.09 1.71
C SER A 383 -7.29 -25.02 1.04
N CYS A 384 -7.20 -23.78 1.53
CA CYS A 384 -7.84 -22.61 0.93
C CYS A 384 -6.81 -21.52 0.58
N TRP A 385 -7.24 -20.55 -0.23
CA TRP A 385 -6.62 -19.23 -0.31
C TRP A 385 -7.32 -18.30 0.67
N LEU A 386 -6.60 -17.94 1.74
CA LEU A 386 -7.10 -17.11 2.83
C LEU A 386 -6.71 -15.65 2.57
N HIS A 387 -7.69 -14.84 2.21
CA HIS A 387 -7.58 -13.41 1.94
C HIS A 387 -7.87 -12.62 3.21
N ARG A 388 -6.92 -11.80 3.64
CA ARG A 388 -6.98 -10.99 4.86
C ARG A 388 -6.92 -9.51 4.50
N LYS A 389 -7.81 -8.70 5.08
CA LYS A 389 -7.81 -7.23 4.96
C LYS A 389 -8.19 -6.61 6.29
N GLY A 390 -7.21 -5.95 6.92
CA GLY A 390 -7.28 -5.60 8.33
C GLY A 390 -7.46 -6.82 9.23
N ALA A 391 -6.84 -7.95 8.88
CA ALA A 391 -6.92 -9.20 9.65
C ALA A 391 -5.51 -9.77 9.83
N ALA A 392 -4.99 -9.80 11.05
CA ALA A 392 -3.68 -10.35 11.34
C ALA A 392 -3.70 -11.89 11.29
N PRO A 393 -2.62 -12.58 10.88
CA PRO A 393 -2.53 -14.03 10.89
C PRO A 393 -2.47 -14.59 12.33
N ALA A 394 -3.28 -15.63 12.63
CA ALA A 394 -3.20 -16.36 13.90
C ALA A 394 -2.06 -17.39 13.95
N ASP A 395 -1.33 -17.59 12.85
CA ASP A 395 -0.38 -18.69 12.64
C ASP A 395 1.08 -18.23 12.49
N LYS A 396 1.40 -16.99 12.91
CA LYS A 396 2.71 -16.34 12.68
C LYS A 396 3.38 -15.78 13.95
N GLY A 397 3.03 -16.31 15.12
CA GLY A 397 3.57 -15.87 16.41
C GLY A 397 2.76 -14.72 17.02
N PRO A 398 3.37 -13.89 17.90
CA PRO A 398 2.65 -12.84 18.60
C PRO A 398 2.18 -11.72 17.66
N VAL A 399 1.09 -11.07 18.03
CA VAL A 399 0.47 -9.95 17.30
C VAL A 399 0.33 -8.76 18.25
N VAL A 400 0.47 -7.55 17.73
CA VAL A 400 0.04 -6.33 18.44
C VAL A 400 -1.29 -5.88 17.84
N ILE A 401 -2.29 -5.68 18.68
CA ILE A 401 -3.60 -5.14 18.33
C ILE A 401 -3.67 -3.72 18.92
N PRO A 402 -3.34 -2.66 18.16
CA PRO A 402 -3.38 -1.29 18.63
C PRO A 402 -4.81 -0.74 18.72
N GLY A 403 -5.03 0.10 19.74
CA GLY A 403 -6.21 0.93 19.82
C GLY A 403 -6.20 2.10 18.84
N SER A 404 -7.01 3.11 19.13
CA SER A 404 -6.90 4.40 18.48
C SER A 404 -5.71 5.22 19.01
N ARG A 405 -5.39 6.33 18.34
CA ARG A 405 -4.32 7.25 18.73
C ARG A 405 -4.51 7.76 20.17
N GLY A 406 -3.69 7.29 21.11
CA GLY A 406 -3.82 7.64 22.53
C GLY A 406 -4.68 6.71 23.36
N ALA A 407 -5.09 5.55 22.82
CA ALA A 407 -5.59 4.41 23.58
C ALA A 407 -4.46 3.39 23.84
N PHE A 408 -4.72 2.34 24.60
CA PHE A 408 -3.76 1.25 24.79
C PHE A 408 -3.60 0.39 23.52
N SER A 409 -2.44 -0.24 23.36
CA SER A 409 -2.23 -1.35 22.43
C SER A 409 -2.05 -2.65 23.21
N TYR A 410 -2.45 -3.79 22.63
CA TYR A 410 -2.38 -5.09 23.29
C TYR A 410 -1.44 -6.02 22.55
N LEU A 411 -0.41 -6.51 23.24
CA LEU A 411 0.39 -7.62 22.75
C LEU A 411 -0.33 -8.92 23.11
N VAL A 412 -0.60 -9.75 22.10
CA VAL A 412 -1.34 -11.00 22.25
C VAL A 412 -0.58 -12.18 21.62
N MET A 413 -0.75 -13.36 22.18
CA MET A 413 -0.33 -14.62 21.58
C MET A 413 -1.58 -15.33 21.04
N PRO A 414 -1.62 -15.71 19.75
CA PRO A 414 -2.71 -16.52 19.21
C PRO A 414 -2.81 -17.89 19.90
N THR A 415 -4.01 -18.46 19.90
CA THR A 415 -4.24 -19.83 20.35
C THR A 415 -3.56 -20.87 19.45
N SER A 416 -3.06 -21.95 20.04
CA SER A 416 -2.54 -23.13 19.31
C SER A 416 -3.60 -24.22 19.09
N ASN A 417 -4.82 -24.05 19.59
CA ASN A 417 -5.92 -24.97 19.34
C ASN A 417 -6.45 -24.79 17.90
N ALA A 418 -6.46 -25.88 17.13
CA ALA A 418 -6.81 -25.86 15.71
C ALA A 418 -8.27 -25.47 15.47
N ASP A 419 -9.21 -26.00 16.25
CA ASP A 419 -10.65 -25.73 16.12
C ASP A 419 -10.95 -24.24 16.35
N ALA A 420 -10.29 -23.63 17.34
CA ALA A 420 -10.38 -22.20 17.65
C ALA A 420 -9.74 -21.34 16.54
N GLN A 421 -8.59 -21.74 15.99
CA GLN A 421 -8.04 -21.07 14.82
C GLN A 421 -9.00 -21.13 13.62
N GLU A 422 -9.59 -22.28 13.32
CA GLU A 422 -10.55 -22.44 12.21
C GLU A 422 -11.82 -21.61 12.45
N PHE A 423 -12.36 -21.62 13.67
CA PHE A 423 -13.49 -20.78 14.07
C PHE A 423 -13.19 -19.29 13.82
N GLY A 424 -12.00 -18.83 14.22
CA GLY A 424 -11.46 -17.48 13.94
C GLY A 424 -11.06 -17.21 12.48
N GLY A 425 -11.15 -18.18 11.57
CA GLY A 425 -10.72 -18.02 10.18
C GLY A 425 -9.21 -17.83 10.05
N TYR A 426 -8.45 -18.51 10.92
CA TYR A 426 -6.98 -18.45 11.08
C TYR A 426 -6.45 -17.01 11.21
N SER A 427 -7.26 -16.11 11.79
CA SER A 427 -7.02 -14.67 11.78
C SER A 427 -7.47 -13.99 13.08
N LEU A 428 -6.92 -12.81 13.35
CA LEU A 428 -7.21 -11.94 14.51
C LEU A 428 -7.48 -10.51 14.03
N ALA A 429 -8.15 -9.70 14.85
CA ALA A 429 -8.30 -8.25 14.60
C ALA A 429 -6.93 -7.58 14.44
N HIS A 430 -6.81 -6.60 13.53
CA HIS A 430 -5.57 -5.85 13.32
C HIS A 430 -5.47 -4.56 14.15
N GLY A 431 -6.54 -4.17 14.84
CA GLY A 431 -6.59 -2.98 15.68
C GLY A 431 -8.02 -2.73 16.18
N ALA A 432 -8.34 -1.53 16.65
CA ALA A 432 -9.69 -1.21 17.12
C ALA A 432 -10.78 -1.20 16.02
N GLY A 433 -10.42 -0.98 14.74
CA GLY A 433 -11.40 -0.77 13.67
C GLY A 433 -12.16 0.56 13.76
N ARG A 434 -12.72 1.05 12.65
CA ARG A 434 -13.34 2.37 12.60
C ARG A 434 -14.83 2.34 12.95
N LYS A 435 -15.23 3.22 13.86
CA LYS A 435 -16.63 3.54 14.20
C LYS A 435 -17.22 4.60 13.27
N TRP A 436 -16.39 5.54 12.77
CA TRP A 436 -16.82 6.60 11.86
C TRP A 436 -15.98 6.65 10.58
N ALA A 437 -16.65 6.87 9.45
CA ALA A 437 -16.03 7.29 8.20
C ALA A 437 -15.21 8.59 8.39
N ARG A 438 -14.14 8.76 7.62
CA ARG A 438 -13.20 9.89 7.77
C ARG A 438 -13.87 11.26 7.64
N SER A 439 -14.76 11.44 6.68
CA SER A 439 -15.57 12.66 6.53
C SER A 439 -16.40 13.02 7.77
N LYS A 440 -17.02 12.02 8.41
CA LYS A 440 -17.79 12.20 9.67
C LYS A 440 -16.87 12.54 10.84
N ALA A 441 -15.73 11.85 10.97
CA ALA A 441 -14.73 12.15 11.99
C ALA A 441 -14.15 13.57 11.82
N LEU A 442 -13.84 14.00 10.59
CA LEU A 442 -13.36 15.34 10.26
C LEU A 442 -14.39 16.43 10.63
N ALA A 443 -15.67 16.21 10.32
CA ALA A 443 -16.75 17.15 10.64
C ALA A 443 -16.98 17.28 12.16
N VAL A 444 -17.10 16.14 12.85
CA VAL A 444 -17.28 16.11 14.32
C VAL A 444 -16.06 16.68 15.04
N GLY A 445 -14.84 16.32 14.60
CA GLY A 445 -13.58 16.82 15.17
C GLY A 445 -13.46 18.33 15.07
N LYS A 446 -13.66 18.91 13.89
CA LYS A 446 -13.70 20.37 13.68
C LYS A 446 -14.73 21.09 14.55
N SER A 447 -15.90 20.46 14.77
CA SER A 447 -16.97 21.03 15.60
C SER A 447 -16.69 20.93 17.11
N ARG A 448 -15.99 19.89 17.58
CA ARG A 448 -15.67 19.67 19.00
C ARG A 448 -14.40 20.40 19.45
N PHE A 449 -13.40 20.48 18.58
CA PHE A 449 -12.07 20.99 18.90
C PHE A 449 -11.64 22.06 17.89
N PRO A 450 -12.11 23.32 17.98
CA PRO A 450 -11.76 24.38 17.04
C PRO A 450 -10.25 24.69 16.95
N GLN A 451 -9.47 24.32 17.97
CA GLN A 451 -8.02 24.37 17.99
C GLN A 451 -7.44 22.95 17.84
N PRO A 452 -6.84 22.59 16.69
CA PRO A 452 -6.30 21.24 16.48
C PRO A 452 -5.22 20.84 17.50
N SER A 453 -4.46 21.81 18.02
CA SER A 453 -3.42 21.60 19.04
C SER A 453 -3.95 21.04 20.37
N ALA A 454 -5.26 21.11 20.64
CA ALA A 454 -5.85 20.40 21.77
C ALA A 454 -5.79 18.87 21.64
N LEU A 455 -5.49 18.36 20.43
CA LEU A 455 -5.38 16.94 20.11
C LEU A 455 -3.93 16.43 19.97
N THR A 456 -2.92 17.28 20.26
CA THR A 456 -1.50 16.87 20.24
C THR A 456 -1.02 16.22 21.54
N THR A 457 -1.84 16.21 22.58
CA THR A 457 -1.63 15.44 23.82
C THR A 457 -2.89 14.62 24.10
N THR A 458 -2.74 13.36 24.51
CA THR A 458 -3.85 12.41 24.67
C THR A 458 -4.26 12.24 26.15
N PRO A 459 -5.46 11.67 26.43
CA PRO A 459 -5.90 11.41 27.81
C PRO A 459 -4.97 10.44 28.59
N LEU A 460 -4.19 9.60 27.90
CA LEU A 460 -3.17 8.74 28.52
C LEU A 460 -1.83 9.45 28.77
N GLY A 461 -1.71 10.73 28.43
CA GLY A 461 -0.49 11.53 28.57
C GLY A 461 0.50 11.38 27.41
N SER A 462 0.12 10.72 26.31
CA SER A 462 0.99 10.57 25.15
C SER A 462 0.97 11.82 24.25
N HIS A 463 2.05 12.05 23.53
CA HIS A 463 2.20 13.17 22.60
C HIS A 463 1.98 12.69 21.15
N VAL A 464 1.41 13.55 20.30
CA VAL A 464 1.11 13.23 18.89
C VAL A 464 1.87 14.17 17.96
N VAL A 465 2.67 13.59 17.05
CA VAL A 465 3.31 14.32 15.94
C VAL A 465 2.48 14.13 14.68
N CYS A 466 1.56 15.07 14.43
CA CYS A 466 0.68 15.08 13.27
C CYS A 466 0.34 16.54 12.91
N GLU A 467 1.07 17.11 11.96
CA GLU A 467 0.90 18.51 11.54
C GLU A 467 -0.18 18.69 10.46
N ASP A 468 -0.60 17.61 9.79
CA ASP A 468 -1.82 17.59 9.01
C ASP A 468 -3.04 17.70 9.94
N LYS A 469 -3.65 18.89 9.92
CA LYS A 469 -4.85 19.24 10.69
C LYS A 469 -6.07 18.42 10.30
N GLN A 470 -6.16 17.89 9.08
CA GLN A 470 -7.28 17.04 8.66
C GLN A 470 -7.10 15.63 9.24
N LEU A 471 -5.93 15.01 9.02
CA LEU A 471 -5.58 13.70 9.57
C LEU A 471 -5.71 13.66 11.10
N LEU A 472 -5.35 14.75 11.79
CA LEU A 472 -5.49 14.86 13.24
C LEU A 472 -6.95 14.72 13.75
N TYR A 473 -7.95 15.16 12.97
CA TYR A 473 -9.38 14.93 13.26
C TYR A 473 -9.87 13.58 12.73
N GLU A 474 -9.46 13.17 11.52
CA GLU A 474 -9.90 11.91 10.89
C GLU A 474 -9.47 10.68 11.69
N GLU A 475 -8.36 10.77 12.40
CA GLU A 475 -7.71 9.70 13.16
C GLU A 475 -7.80 9.95 14.69
N ALA A 476 -8.80 10.73 15.14
CA ALA A 476 -9.09 10.99 16.56
C ALA A 476 -9.72 9.76 17.26
N PRO A 477 -9.61 9.64 18.60
CA PRO A 477 -10.07 8.46 19.35
C PRO A 477 -11.52 8.05 19.06
N ASP A 478 -12.45 8.99 19.15
CA ASP A 478 -13.90 8.82 18.98
C ASP A 478 -14.31 8.18 17.64
N ALA A 479 -13.43 8.21 16.63
CA ALA A 479 -13.68 7.66 15.30
C ALA A 479 -13.47 6.13 15.21
N TYR A 480 -13.04 5.48 16.30
CA TYR A 480 -12.72 4.05 16.42
C TYR A 480 -13.66 3.33 17.41
N LYS A 481 -13.61 1.99 17.44
CA LYS A 481 -14.24 1.20 18.51
C LYS A 481 -13.39 1.25 19.79
N GLU A 482 -13.96 0.82 20.91
CA GLU A 482 -13.16 0.60 22.13
C GLU A 482 -12.29 -0.64 21.96
N ILE A 483 -10.99 -0.49 22.21
CA ILE A 483 -10.00 -1.55 21.99
C ILE A 483 -10.14 -2.69 23.02
N SER A 484 -10.63 -2.40 24.23
CA SER A 484 -10.97 -3.41 25.23
C SER A 484 -11.98 -4.42 24.69
N ASP A 485 -13.03 -3.94 24.04
CA ASP A 485 -14.15 -4.77 23.61
C ASP A 485 -13.74 -5.69 22.46
N VAL A 486 -12.87 -5.18 21.57
CA VAL A 486 -12.22 -5.94 20.49
C VAL A 486 -11.34 -7.07 21.03
N VAL A 487 -10.56 -6.81 22.09
CA VAL A 487 -9.67 -7.80 22.70
C VAL A 487 -10.46 -8.82 23.52
N ASP A 488 -11.45 -8.37 24.30
CA ASP A 488 -12.38 -9.22 25.06
C ASP A 488 -13.17 -10.17 24.14
N ASP A 489 -13.58 -9.71 22.96
CA ASP A 489 -14.26 -10.55 21.97
C ASP A 489 -13.37 -11.68 21.43
N LEU A 490 -12.07 -11.43 21.22
CA LEU A 490 -11.11 -12.47 20.82
C LEU A 490 -10.79 -13.42 21.99
N GLN A 491 -10.63 -12.89 23.20
CA GLN A 491 -10.24 -13.66 24.38
C GLN A 491 -11.38 -14.56 24.88
N SER A 492 -12.62 -14.07 24.91
CA SER A 492 -13.81 -14.86 25.26
C SER A 492 -14.07 -16.02 24.27
N LYS A 493 -13.64 -15.86 23.02
CA LYS A 493 -13.68 -16.90 21.97
C LYS A 493 -12.44 -17.81 21.95
N ASN A 494 -11.57 -17.70 22.96
CA ASN A 494 -10.32 -18.47 23.12
C ASN A 494 -9.34 -18.35 21.94
N LEU A 495 -9.42 -17.25 21.17
CA LEU A 495 -8.56 -17.01 20.00
C LEU A 495 -7.17 -16.48 20.39
N ILE A 496 -7.05 -15.85 21.57
CA ILE A 496 -5.83 -15.22 22.07
C ILE A 496 -5.61 -15.46 23.57
N GLN A 497 -4.36 -15.33 23.98
CA GLN A 497 -3.98 -14.91 25.33
C GLN A 497 -3.41 -13.49 25.26
N VAL A 498 -3.83 -12.59 26.15
CA VAL A 498 -3.16 -11.29 26.30
C VAL A 498 -1.82 -11.50 27.02
N VAL A 499 -0.74 -10.94 26.48
CA VAL A 499 0.60 -11.02 27.04
C VAL A 499 0.92 -9.76 27.83
N ALA A 500 0.70 -8.59 27.23
CA ALA A 500 0.91 -7.29 27.87
C ALA A 500 0.00 -6.21 27.28
N VAL A 501 -0.32 -5.21 28.11
CA VAL A 501 -0.95 -3.95 27.71
C VAL A 501 0.14 -2.89 27.59
N MET A 502 0.12 -2.13 26.50
CA MET A 502 1.12 -1.12 26.13
C MET A 502 0.49 0.27 26.14
N ARG A 503 1.09 1.22 26.87
CA ARG A 503 0.68 2.64 26.90
C ARG A 503 1.47 3.44 25.86
N PRO A 504 0.83 4.27 25.02
CA PRO A 504 1.52 5.17 24.11
C PRO A 504 2.30 6.26 24.86
N VAL A 505 3.44 6.66 24.30
CA VAL A 505 4.30 7.75 24.81
C VAL A 505 4.44 8.84 23.74
N ILE A 506 4.78 8.45 22.50
CA ILE A 506 4.79 9.35 21.33
C ILE A 506 4.18 8.62 20.12
N SER A 507 3.08 9.16 19.58
CA SER A 507 2.43 8.68 18.35
C SER A 507 2.82 9.58 17.17
N TYR A 508 3.73 9.14 16.30
CA TYR A 508 4.11 9.86 15.08
C TYR A 508 3.24 9.43 13.91
N LYS A 509 2.67 10.40 13.18
CA LYS A 509 2.07 10.18 11.85
C LYS A 509 2.81 10.94 10.75
N THR A 510 2.95 12.26 10.91
CA THR A 510 3.50 13.13 9.85
C THR A 510 3.89 14.51 10.40
N ARG A 511 4.98 15.08 9.88
CA ARG A 511 5.24 16.53 9.94
C ARG A 511 4.96 17.18 8.58
N ALA A 512 4.64 18.46 8.59
CA ALA A 512 4.68 19.23 7.36
C ALA A 512 6.13 19.19 6.82
N ASN A 513 6.27 19.14 5.50
CA ASN A 513 7.57 19.24 4.88
C ASN A 513 8.17 20.61 5.21
N GLU A 514 9.12 20.67 6.15
CA GLU A 514 9.98 21.83 6.32
C GLU A 514 10.60 22.12 4.95
N HIS A 515 10.36 23.32 4.42
CA HIS A 515 11.10 23.80 3.25
C HIS A 515 12.59 23.62 3.56
N PRO A 516 13.40 23.05 2.64
CA PRO A 516 14.82 22.88 2.89
C PRO A 516 15.40 24.25 3.29
N HIS A 517 16.02 24.30 4.47
CA HIS A 517 16.60 25.53 4.98
C HIS A 517 17.64 26.05 3.98
N LYS A 518 17.59 27.38 3.76
CA LYS A 518 18.23 28.11 2.65
C LYS A 518 19.73 27.83 2.47
#